data_AF-A0A290S3K2-F1
#
_entry.id   AF-A0A290S3K2-F1
#
_cell.length_a   1.000
_cell.length_b   1.000
_cell.length_c   1.000
_cell.angle_alpha   90.00
_cell.angle_beta   90.00
_cell.angle_gamma   90.00
#
_symmetry.space_group_name_H-M   'P 1'
#
loop_
_entity.id
_entity.type
_entity.pdbx_description
1 polymer ?
#
loop_
_entity_poly.entity_id
_entity_poly.type
_entity_poly.pdbx_seq_one_letter_code
_entity_poly.pdbx_strand_id
1 'polypeptide(L)'
;MRLRLIAILYVLSSSMVISGCEINNGQEERVSITPAPVVDTKITNDTNSKPSPKPRPKIEPSYPPAEQVIAWHANQCGGFKLVPKKDIFTGENDLKRFFKFMCLNINDDPNTVMTKLLKLDLAYFWPDDIKQYLWLQKQQVTMQINAKKEQQALNNKMQETLSSLATIEQQLLLREETKEQ
;
A
#
# COMPACT_ATOMS: atom_id res chain seq x y z
N MET A 1 -18.60 -31.15 -33.56
CA MET A 1 -17.89 -30.89 -32.29
C MET A 1 -16.43 -31.43 -32.27
N ARG A 2 -15.67 -31.35 -33.38
CA ARG A 2 -14.23 -31.71 -33.37
C ARG A 2 -13.30 -30.60 -33.86
N LEU A 3 -13.82 -29.60 -34.59
CA LEU A 3 -13.01 -28.48 -35.10
C LEU A 3 -12.71 -27.38 -34.07
N ARG A 4 -13.55 -27.20 -33.03
CA ARG A 4 -13.36 -26.13 -32.03
C ARG A 4 -12.33 -26.48 -30.95
N LEU A 5 -11.99 -27.76 -30.77
CA LEU A 5 -10.98 -28.21 -29.81
C LEU A 5 -9.54 -28.02 -30.33
N ILE A 6 -9.34 -27.97 -31.64
CA ILE A 6 -8.02 -27.80 -32.25
C ILE A 6 -7.55 -26.33 -32.16
N ALA A 7 -8.48 -25.38 -32.22
CA ALA A 7 -8.16 -23.95 -32.10
C ALA A 7 -7.69 -23.53 -30.70
N ILE A 8 -8.08 -24.26 -29.66
CA ILE A 8 -7.72 -23.94 -28.26
C ILE A 8 -6.31 -24.45 -27.93
N LEU A 9 -5.80 -25.45 -28.65
CA LEU A 9 -4.46 -26.00 -28.45
C LEU A 9 -3.35 -25.19 -29.13
N TYR A 10 -3.67 -24.33 -30.10
CA TYR A 10 -2.69 -23.52 -30.85
C TYR A 10 -2.33 -22.17 -30.21
N VAL A 11 -3.07 -21.74 -29.17
CA VAL A 11 -2.82 -20.45 -28.49
C VAL A 11 -1.85 -20.60 -27.30
N LEU A 12 -1.48 -21.84 -26.93
CA LEU A 12 -0.67 -22.15 -25.74
C LEU A 12 0.81 -22.43 -26.02
N SER A 13 1.28 -22.35 -27.27
CA SER A 13 2.65 -22.76 -27.66
C SER A 13 3.61 -21.62 -28.01
N SER A 14 3.33 -20.36 -27.65
CA SER A 14 4.21 -19.22 -27.95
C SER A 14 4.49 -18.34 -26.73
N SER A 15 5.11 -18.91 -25.69
CA SER A 15 5.73 -18.15 -24.61
C SER A 15 7.04 -18.77 -24.12
N MET A 16 8.04 -18.76 -25.01
CA MET A 16 9.47 -18.93 -24.76
C MET A 16 10.11 -18.17 -25.94
N VAL A 17 10.98 -17.16 -25.84
CA VAL A 17 12.06 -16.79 -24.91
C VAL A 17 12.41 -15.33 -25.23
N ILE A 18 12.53 -14.41 -24.25
CA ILE A 18 13.57 -13.35 -24.27
C ILE A 18 14.01 -13.11 -22.82
N SER A 19 15.13 -13.75 -22.48
CA SER A 19 15.96 -13.45 -21.33
C SER A 19 16.98 -12.38 -21.75
N GLY A 20 17.11 -11.34 -20.92
CA GLY A 20 18.34 -10.59 -20.64
C GLY A 20 19.14 -9.94 -21.78
N CYS A 21 19.29 -8.62 -21.69
CA CYS A 21 20.57 -7.96 -21.91
C CYS A 21 20.66 -6.71 -21.02
N GLU A 22 21.43 -6.82 -19.93
CA GLU A 22 22.12 -5.67 -19.35
C GLU A 22 23.09 -5.13 -20.40
N ILE A 23 23.18 -3.80 -20.50
CA ILE A 23 24.39 -3.15 -20.99
C ILE A 23 24.93 -2.23 -19.91
N ASN A 24 26.18 -2.52 -19.59
CA ASN A 24 27.04 -1.92 -18.60
C ASN A 24 27.72 -0.67 -19.18
N ASN A 25 28.24 0.17 -18.28
CA ASN A 25 29.30 1.17 -18.48
C ASN A 25 28.98 2.50 -19.20
N GLY A 26 29.04 3.55 -18.40
CA GLY A 26 29.28 4.93 -18.81
C GLY A 26 30.00 5.68 -17.70
N GLN A 27 31.23 5.25 -17.40
CA GLN A 27 32.19 5.95 -16.56
C GLN A 27 32.62 7.21 -17.30
N GLU A 28 32.24 8.40 -16.80
CA GLU A 28 32.87 9.66 -17.21
C GLU A 28 33.53 10.31 -16.01
N GLU A 29 34.81 10.01 -15.90
CA GLU A 29 35.82 10.79 -15.19
C GLU A 29 35.97 12.14 -15.91
N ARG A 30 35.79 13.26 -15.20
CA ARG A 30 36.52 14.50 -15.48
C ARG A 30 36.51 15.50 -14.32
N VAL A 31 37.71 15.62 -13.73
CA VAL A 31 38.46 16.87 -13.52
C VAL A 31 37.95 17.87 -12.46
N SER A 32 38.65 17.80 -11.31
CA SER A 32 39.36 18.88 -10.62
C SER A 32 39.02 20.33 -10.99
N ILE A 33 38.53 21.10 -10.00
CA ILE A 33 38.98 22.48 -9.79
C ILE A 33 39.04 22.76 -8.27
N THR A 34 40.26 22.89 -7.76
CA THR A 34 40.60 23.52 -6.47
C THR A 34 40.31 25.02 -6.55
N PRO A 35 39.78 25.65 -5.49
CA PRO A 35 40.27 26.99 -5.13
C PRO A 35 40.92 27.02 -3.73
N ALA A 36 41.95 27.85 -3.67
CA ALA A 36 42.94 28.02 -2.61
C ALA A 36 42.37 28.70 -1.32
N PRO A 37 43.18 28.83 -0.25
CA PRO A 37 42.74 28.95 1.13
C PRO A 37 42.39 30.39 1.51
N VAL A 38 41.44 30.56 2.43
CA VAL A 38 41.15 31.86 3.06
C VAL A 38 41.47 31.78 4.55
N VAL A 39 42.65 32.33 4.86
CA VAL A 39 43.01 33.21 5.99
C VAL A 39 42.52 32.87 7.40
N ASP A 40 43.53 32.67 8.26
CA ASP A 40 43.51 32.61 9.71
C ASP A 40 42.75 33.75 10.40
N THR A 41 41.97 33.40 11.42
CA THR A 41 41.71 34.29 12.56
C THR A 41 41.97 33.52 13.85
N LYS A 42 43.13 33.79 14.46
CA LYS A 42 43.55 33.29 15.77
C LYS A 42 43.05 34.24 16.85
N ILE A 43 42.12 33.83 17.74
CA ILE A 43 42.00 34.43 19.09
C ILE A 43 41.57 33.38 20.15
N THR A 44 42.53 33.17 21.06
CA THR A 44 42.51 32.80 22.49
C THR A 44 41.88 31.51 23.03
N ASN A 45 42.75 30.78 23.73
CA ASN A 45 42.46 29.78 24.74
C ASN A 45 41.67 30.39 25.91
N ASP A 46 40.58 29.74 26.31
CA ASP A 46 40.14 29.72 27.71
C ASP A 46 39.77 28.29 28.11
N THR A 47 40.49 27.80 29.12
CA THR A 47 40.29 26.54 29.81
C THR A 47 38.96 26.51 30.55
N ASN A 48 38.26 25.37 30.42
CA ASN A 48 37.01 24.95 31.08
C ASN A 48 35.75 25.02 30.20
N SER A 49 35.66 24.12 29.21
CA SER A 49 34.35 23.70 28.69
C SER A 49 34.25 22.18 28.64
N LYS A 50 33.19 21.66 29.27
CA LYS A 50 32.76 20.26 29.09
C LYS A 50 32.66 19.98 27.59
N PRO A 51 33.01 18.78 27.09
CA PRO A 51 32.94 18.50 25.66
C PRO A 51 31.49 18.68 25.20
N SER A 52 31.24 19.76 24.45
CA SER A 52 29.96 19.94 23.75
C SER A 52 29.77 18.72 22.84
N PRO A 53 28.61 18.04 22.88
CA PRO A 53 28.33 16.96 21.93
C PRO A 53 28.53 17.51 20.52
N LYS A 54 29.34 16.84 19.70
CA LYS A 54 29.45 17.18 18.27
C LYS A 54 28.04 17.33 17.71
N PRO A 55 27.73 18.40 16.94
CA PRO A 55 26.45 18.53 16.27
C PRO A 55 26.20 17.24 15.48
N ARG A 56 25.14 16.51 15.84
CA ARG A 56 24.75 15.32 15.08
C ARG A 56 24.45 15.81 13.65
N PRO A 57 25.03 15.19 12.62
CA PRO A 57 24.64 15.50 11.25
C PRO A 57 23.11 15.36 11.14
N LYS A 58 22.43 16.40 10.67
CA LYS A 58 21.02 16.27 10.26
C LYS A 58 21.04 15.37 9.02
N ILE A 59 20.86 14.07 9.23
CA ILE A 59 20.74 13.11 8.13
C ILE A 59 19.47 13.50 7.38
N GLU A 60 19.63 13.91 6.12
CA GLU A 60 18.49 14.21 5.27
C GLU A 60 17.62 12.95 5.09
N PRO A 61 16.29 13.10 5.04
CA PRO A 61 15.41 11.96 4.84
C PRO A 61 15.67 11.33 3.47
N SER A 62 16.02 10.04 3.47
CA SER A 62 16.15 9.25 2.25
C SER A 62 14.82 8.56 1.98
N TYR A 63 14.16 8.86 0.88
CA TYR A 63 12.88 8.24 0.51
C TYR A 63 13.10 7.11 -0.51
N PRO A 64 12.30 6.03 -0.43
CA PRO A 64 12.38 4.93 -1.37
C PRO A 64 11.78 5.34 -2.72
N PRO A 65 12.22 4.77 -3.84
CA PRO A 65 11.50 4.90 -5.11
C PRO A 65 10.15 4.17 -5.03
N ALA A 66 9.14 4.61 -5.80
CA ALA A 66 7.82 3.99 -5.80
C ALA A 66 7.84 2.48 -6.07
N GLU A 67 8.71 1.97 -6.94
CA GLU A 67 8.83 0.53 -7.23
C GLU A 67 9.19 -0.25 -5.97
N GLN A 68 10.03 0.32 -5.10
CA GLN A 68 10.42 -0.31 -3.85
C GLN A 68 9.25 -0.35 -2.86
N VAL A 69 8.42 0.69 -2.82
CA VAL A 69 7.19 0.75 -2.00
C VAL A 69 6.16 -0.27 -2.48
N ILE A 70 5.94 -0.36 -3.79
CA ILE A 70 5.06 -1.35 -4.42
C ILE A 70 5.55 -2.76 -4.10
N ALA A 71 6.86 -2.99 -4.21
CA ALA A 71 7.47 -4.28 -3.90
C ALA A 71 7.30 -4.64 -2.41
N TRP A 72 7.43 -3.68 -1.49
CA TRP A 72 7.11 -3.90 -0.08
C TRP A 72 5.64 -4.26 0.12
N HIS A 73 4.71 -3.56 -0.51
CA HIS A 73 3.29 -3.89 -0.38
C HIS A 73 3.02 -5.33 -0.85
N ALA A 74 3.46 -5.68 -2.06
CA ALA A 74 3.29 -7.03 -2.58
C ALA A 74 3.91 -8.10 -1.67
N ASN A 75 5.10 -7.83 -1.12
CA ASN A 75 5.74 -8.73 -0.16
C ASN A 75 4.94 -8.90 1.14
N GLN A 76 4.38 -7.82 1.69
CA GLN A 76 3.58 -7.89 2.91
C GLN A 76 2.22 -8.58 2.71
N CYS A 77 1.69 -8.57 1.48
CA CYS A 77 0.49 -9.32 1.10
C CYS A 77 0.77 -10.79 0.71
N GLY A 78 2.02 -11.25 0.76
CA GLY A 78 2.38 -12.63 0.43
C GLY A 78 2.67 -12.92 -1.04
N GLY A 79 2.86 -11.88 -1.88
CA GLY A 79 3.11 -12.04 -3.31
C GLY A 79 4.49 -12.62 -3.66
N PHE A 80 5.58 -12.06 -3.09
CA PHE A 80 6.94 -12.54 -3.34
C PHE A 80 7.92 -12.10 -2.25
N LYS A 81 9.08 -12.76 -2.18
CA LYS A 81 10.17 -12.40 -1.26
C LYS A 81 11.07 -11.34 -1.90
N LEU A 82 11.42 -10.31 -1.12
CA LEU A 82 12.34 -9.27 -1.57
C LEU A 82 13.78 -9.63 -1.26
N VAL A 83 14.68 -9.26 -2.17
CA VAL A 83 16.11 -9.25 -1.88
C VAL A 83 16.39 -8.12 -0.89
N PRO A 84 17.05 -8.38 0.25
CA PRO A 84 17.38 -7.35 1.22
C PRO A 84 18.29 -6.30 0.58
N LYS A 85 17.89 -5.03 0.64
CA LYS A 85 18.75 -3.89 0.36
C LYS A 85 19.29 -3.33 1.67
N LYS A 86 20.51 -2.78 1.64
CA LYS A 86 21.15 -2.17 2.82
C LYS A 86 20.73 -0.71 3.05
N ASP A 87 19.96 -0.15 2.11
CA ASP A 87 19.47 1.23 2.18
C ASP A 87 18.47 1.38 3.33
N ILE A 88 18.58 2.49 4.05
CA ILE A 88 17.66 2.85 5.13
C ILE A 88 16.76 3.96 4.62
N PHE A 89 15.46 3.68 4.52
CA PHE A 89 14.48 4.64 4.02
C PHE A 89 13.59 5.21 5.13
N THR A 90 13.30 6.50 5.03
CA THR A 90 12.34 7.19 5.88
C THR A 90 10.96 6.54 5.73
N GLY A 91 10.35 6.17 6.86
CA GLY A 91 8.99 5.62 6.90
C GLY A 91 8.85 4.17 6.43
N GLU A 92 9.94 3.46 6.12
CA GLU A 92 9.91 2.06 5.66
C GLU A 92 9.15 1.12 6.59
N ASN A 93 9.44 1.18 7.90
CA ASN A 93 8.80 0.30 8.87
C ASN A 93 7.29 0.57 8.99
N ASP A 94 6.88 1.83 8.89
CA ASP A 94 5.48 2.21 8.96
C ASP A 94 4.74 1.80 7.68
N LEU A 95 5.34 1.98 6.50
CA LEU A 95 4.82 1.47 5.24
C LEU A 95 4.63 -0.05 5.30
N LYS A 96 5.67 -0.81 5.67
CA LYS A 96 5.59 -2.27 5.77
C LYS A 96 4.53 -2.73 6.77
N ARG A 97 4.50 -2.13 7.97
CA ARG A 97 3.50 -2.45 8.99
C ARG A 97 2.09 -2.13 8.49
N PHE A 98 1.91 -0.99 7.85
CA PHE A 98 0.63 -0.58 7.27
C PHE A 98 0.19 -1.56 6.18
N PHE A 99 1.06 -1.91 5.22
CA PHE A 99 0.72 -2.84 4.16
C PHE A 99 0.31 -4.20 4.74
N LYS A 100 1.08 -4.76 5.67
CA LYS A 100 0.69 -6.01 6.35
C LYS A 100 -0.70 -5.90 6.99
N PHE A 101 -0.98 -4.79 7.68
CA PHE A 101 -2.29 -4.55 8.25
C PHE A 101 -3.39 -4.47 7.18
N MET A 102 -3.18 -3.69 6.12
CA MET A 102 -4.10 -3.52 5.01
C MET A 102 -4.42 -4.87 4.35
N CYS A 103 -3.41 -5.66 3.99
CA CYS A 103 -3.60 -6.96 3.32
C CYS A 103 -4.49 -7.90 4.13
N LEU A 104 -4.42 -7.83 5.46
CA LEU A 104 -5.21 -8.68 6.35
C LEU A 104 -6.62 -8.14 6.63
N ASN A 105 -6.82 -6.83 6.60
CA ASN A 105 -8.04 -6.20 7.14
C ASN A 105 -8.89 -5.48 6.09
N ILE A 106 -8.45 -5.38 4.83
CA ILE A 106 -9.18 -4.59 3.82
C ILE A 106 -10.58 -5.12 3.54
N ASN A 107 -10.83 -6.42 3.70
CA ASN A 107 -12.16 -7.00 3.52
C ASN A 107 -13.01 -6.91 4.80
N ASP A 108 -12.38 -7.12 5.96
CA ASP A 108 -13.08 -7.21 7.24
C ASP A 108 -13.37 -5.84 7.85
N ASP A 109 -12.41 -4.92 7.83
CA ASP A 109 -12.53 -3.57 8.38
C ASP A 109 -11.85 -2.51 7.50
N PRO A 110 -12.41 -2.23 6.31
CA PRO A 110 -11.86 -1.24 5.39
C PRO A 110 -11.88 0.20 5.95
N ASN A 111 -12.75 0.51 6.93
CA ASN A 111 -12.77 1.84 7.55
C ASN A 111 -11.52 2.08 8.39
N THR A 112 -11.13 1.12 9.25
CA THR A 112 -9.88 1.24 10.02
C THR A 112 -8.65 1.25 9.11
N VAL A 113 -8.67 0.48 8.01
CA VAL A 113 -7.63 0.56 6.97
C VAL A 113 -7.52 1.98 6.42
N MET A 114 -8.64 2.61 6.04
CA MET A 114 -8.65 3.99 5.54
C MET A 114 -8.08 4.97 6.58
N THR A 115 -8.51 4.89 7.85
CA THR A 115 -8.01 5.77 8.91
C THR A 115 -6.50 5.66 9.08
N LYS A 116 -5.95 4.44 9.07
CA LYS A 116 -4.50 4.23 9.16
C LYS A 116 -3.76 4.71 7.91
N LEU A 117 -4.35 4.56 6.73
CA LEU A 117 -3.79 5.06 5.47
C LEU A 117 -3.67 6.59 5.50
N LEU A 118 -4.73 7.29 5.91
CA LEU A 118 -4.71 8.74 6.04
C LEU A 118 -3.66 9.22 7.05
N LYS A 119 -3.52 8.50 8.17
CA LYS A 119 -2.47 8.81 9.16
C LYS A 119 -1.06 8.63 8.57
N LEU A 120 -0.84 7.56 7.80
CA LEU A 120 0.46 7.29 7.15
C LEU A 120 0.79 8.34 6.09
N ASP A 121 -0.19 8.73 5.27
CA ASP A 121 -0.04 9.72 4.22
C ASP A 121 0.36 11.10 4.77
N LEU A 122 -0.12 11.45 5.97
CA LEU A 122 0.20 12.71 6.65
C LEU A 122 1.46 12.64 7.54
N ALA A 123 1.99 11.44 7.80
CA ALA A 123 3.10 11.27 8.75
C ALA A 123 4.46 11.70 8.19
N TYR A 124 4.61 11.77 6.87
CA TYR A 124 5.88 12.05 6.20
C TYR A 124 5.68 12.96 4.99
N PHE A 125 6.72 13.69 4.62
CA PHE A 125 6.75 14.45 3.37
C PHE A 125 7.06 13.52 2.18
N TRP A 126 6.10 12.68 1.81
CA TRP A 126 6.26 11.71 0.74
C TRP A 126 6.60 12.40 -0.61
N PRO A 127 7.55 11.87 -1.39
CA PRO A 127 7.71 12.20 -2.79
C PRO A 127 6.43 11.92 -3.59
N ASP A 128 6.26 12.60 -4.72
CA ASP A 128 4.98 12.62 -5.46
C ASP A 128 4.59 11.26 -6.05
N ASP A 129 5.57 10.45 -6.44
CA ASP A 129 5.36 9.06 -6.90
C ASP A 129 4.79 8.17 -5.78
N ILE A 130 5.30 8.31 -4.55
CA ILE A 130 4.73 7.62 -3.37
C ILE A 130 3.35 8.19 -3.03
N LYS A 131 3.15 9.51 -3.07
CA LYS A 131 1.82 10.11 -2.84
C LYS A 131 0.79 9.57 -3.83
N GLN A 132 1.15 9.49 -5.11
CA GLN A 132 0.28 8.92 -6.14
C GLN A 132 -0.07 7.47 -5.82
N TYR A 133 0.91 6.68 -5.37
CA TYR A 133 0.66 5.31 -4.94
C TYR A 133 -0.29 5.22 -3.73
N LEU A 134 -0.04 6.00 -2.68
CA LEU A 134 -0.92 6.05 -1.50
C LEU A 134 -2.33 6.54 -1.87
N TRP A 135 -2.44 7.47 -2.79
CA TRP A 135 -3.72 7.91 -3.34
C TRP A 135 -4.48 6.78 -4.04
N LEU A 136 -3.80 5.97 -4.85
CA LEU A 136 -4.41 4.76 -5.46
C LEU A 136 -4.91 3.79 -4.39
N GLN A 137 -4.13 3.58 -3.32
CA GLN A 137 -4.58 2.75 -2.20
C GLN A 137 -5.83 3.31 -1.53
N LYS A 138 -5.97 4.64 -1.39
CA LYS A 138 -7.20 5.26 -0.87
C LYS A 138 -8.40 4.97 -1.77
N GLN A 139 -8.23 5.05 -3.10
CA GLN A 139 -9.31 4.73 -4.03
C GLN A 139 -9.76 3.27 -3.88
N GLN A 140 -8.80 2.34 -3.80
CA GLN A 140 -9.09 0.92 -3.58
C GLN A 140 -9.87 0.68 -2.29
N VAL A 141 -9.42 1.25 -1.16
CA VAL A 141 -10.10 1.09 0.13
C VAL A 141 -11.49 1.72 0.10
N THR A 142 -11.65 2.88 -0.55
CA THR A 142 -12.98 3.53 -0.71
C THR A 142 -13.95 2.63 -1.46
N MET A 143 -13.51 1.96 -2.53
CA MET A 143 -14.35 1.00 -3.24
C MET A 143 -14.81 -0.14 -2.32
N GLN A 144 -13.91 -0.66 -1.47
CA GLN A 144 -14.26 -1.73 -0.53
C GLN A 144 -15.23 -1.27 0.57
N ILE A 145 -15.09 -0.03 1.07
CA ILE A 145 -16.06 0.57 2.00
C ILE A 145 -17.45 0.63 1.34
N ASN A 146 -17.52 1.10 0.09
CA ASN A 146 -18.78 1.26 -0.62
C ASN A 146 -19.44 -0.10 -0.90
N ALA A 147 -18.68 -1.08 -1.37
CA ALA A 147 -19.16 -2.45 -1.59
C ALA A 147 -19.76 -3.06 -0.31
N LYS A 148 -19.10 -2.87 0.84
CA LYS A 148 -19.61 -3.35 2.14
C LYS A 148 -20.90 -2.66 2.56
N LYS A 149 -21.01 -1.35 2.32
CA LYS A 149 -22.25 -0.59 2.59
C LYS A 149 -23.41 -1.07 1.74
N GLU A 150 -23.17 -1.32 0.45
CA GLU A 150 -24.18 -1.84 -0.47
C GLU A 150 -24.64 -3.25 -0.06
N GLN A 151 -23.70 -4.13 0.30
CA GLN A 151 -24.00 -5.47 0.79
C GLN A 151 -24.85 -5.42 2.07
N GLN A 152 -24.53 -4.52 3.00
CA GLN A 152 -25.31 -4.35 4.22
C GLN A 152 -26.72 -3.83 3.94
N ALA A 153 -26.86 -2.86 3.02
CA ALA A 153 -28.18 -2.35 2.62
C ALA A 153 -29.04 -3.45 1.99
N LEU A 154 -28.44 -4.32 1.16
CA LEU A 154 -29.12 -5.48 0.58
C LEU A 154 -29.57 -6.47 1.65
N ASN A 155 -28.70 -6.79 2.61
CA ASN A 155 -29.03 -7.70 3.72
C ASN A 155 -30.18 -7.17 4.58
N ASN A 156 -30.18 -5.88 4.90
CA ASN A 156 -31.26 -5.25 5.66
C ASN A 156 -32.60 -5.37 4.92
N LYS A 157 -32.61 -5.06 3.61
CA LYS A 157 -33.81 -5.18 2.77
C LYS A 157 -34.31 -6.63 2.69
N MET A 158 -33.40 -7.59 2.59
CA MET A 158 -33.74 -9.02 2.62
C MET A 158 -34.39 -9.40 3.96
N GLN A 159 -33.83 -8.95 5.08
CA GLN A 159 -34.37 -9.22 6.41
C GLN A 159 -35.78 -8.62 6.59
N GLU A 160 -36.00 -7.39 6.15
CA GLU A 160 -37.33 -6.75 6.15
C GLU A 160 -38.34 -7.56 5.31
N THR A 161 -37.92 -8.02 4.13
CA THR A 161 -38.77 -8.81 3.24
C THR A 161 -39.15 -10.15 3.86
N LEU A 162 -38.19 -10.86 4.46
CA LEU A 162 -38.43 -12.14 5.14
C LEU A 162 -39.33 -11.96 6.37
N SER A 163 -39.12 -10.89 7.15
CA SER A 163 -39.98 -10.58 8.30
C SER A 163 -41.41 -10.25 7.87
N SER A 164 -41.57 -9.52 6.77
CA SER A 164 -42.89 -9.21 6.21
C SER A 164 -43.60 -10.46 5.71
N LEU A 165 -42.88 -11.36 5.03
CA LEU A 165 -43.43 -12.62 4.55
C LEU A 165 -43.91 -13.51 5.72
N ALA A 166 -43.11 -13.64 6.78
CA ALA A 166 -43.50 -14.38 7.98
C ALA A 166 -44.75 -13.78 8.66
N THR A 167 -44.86 -12.45 8.68
CA THR A 167 -46.05 -11.77 9.22
C THR A 167 -47.29 -12.07 8.39
N ILE A 168 -47.16 -12.08 7.05
CA ILE A 168 -48.25 -12.44 6.13
C ILE A 168 -48.68 -13.89 6.35
N GLU A 169 -47.73 -14.82 6.46
CA GLU A 169 -48.02 -16.24 6.72
C GLU A 169 -48.81 -16.42 8.02
N GLN A 170 -48.39 -15.76 9.10
CA GLN A 170 -49.10 -15.82 10.37
C GLN A 170 -50.52 -15.23 10.28
N GLN A 171 -50.72 -14.14 9.52
CA GLN A 171 -52.06 -13.60 9.27
C GLN A 171 -52.95 -14.55 8.46
N LEU A 172 -52.38 -15.29 7.51
CA LEU A 172 -53.12 -16.27 6.71
C LEU A 172 -53.57 -17.45 7.58
N LEU A 173 -52.68 -17.98 8.43
CA LEU A 173 -53.02 -19.06 9.38
C LEU A 173 -54.17 -18.67 10.31
N LEU A 174 -54.13 -17.48 10.91
CA LEU A 174 -55.20 -16.99 11.77
C LEU A 174 -56.54 -16.82 11.04
N ARG A 175 -56.51 -16.43 9.76
CA ARG A 175 -57.72 -16.35 8.92
C ARG A 175 -58.28 -17.71 8.54
N GLU A 176 -57.44 -18.74 8.51
CA GLU A 176 -57.86 -20.11 8.24
C GLU A 176 -58.52 -20.73 9.48
N GLU A 177 -57.90 -20.60 10.66
CA GLU A 177 -58.46 -21.03 11.94
C GLU A 177 -59.83 -20.40 12.25
N THR A 178 -60.03 -19.13 11.89
CA THR A 178 -61.31 -18.42 12.12
C THR A 178 -62.40 -18.74 11.11
N LYS A 179 -62.10 -19.40 9.99
CA LYS A 179 -63.10 -19.84 9.00
C LYS A 179 -63.67 -21.23 9.30
N GLU A 180 -62.98 -22.04 10.10
CA GLU A 180 -63.43 -23.38 10.49
C GLU A 180 -64.33 -23.40 11.75
N GLN A 181 -64.59 -22.23 12.35
CA GLN A 181 -65.60 -22.03 13.43
C GLN A 181 -66.92 -21.51 12.87
#